data_AF-A0A931XRJ5-F1
#
_entry.id   AF-A0A931XRJ5-F1
#
_cell.length_a   1.000
_cell.length_b   1.000
_cell.length_c   1.000
_cell.angle_alpha   90.00
_cell.angle_beta   90.00
_cell.angle_gamma   90.00
#
_symmetry.space_group_name_H-M   'P 1'
#
loop_
_entity.id
_entity.type
_entity.pdbx_description
1 polymer ?
#
loop_
_entity_poly.entity_id
_entity_poly.type
_entity_poly.pdbx_seq_one_letter_code
_entity_poly.pdbx_strand_id
1 'polypeptide(L)'
;MHSIIRPAIPIFCGIILLFATAAGSAAPAPGITRLGFAIQMGAFAEVKNAERFTARLQSKGIEAFYFRKDNGVYAVRFGDFPTRDKARVIAEKLVSDRLIGSYYIAPPNEVVFSRPREPGWQKSPQEEIRAPRESAPADAGKGPADVVKDKSGDVKDKPRQKTARGDRDMGAIAARTAERFVGIPYRWGGNNVVDGMDCSGFVRAVYNLCGVSIPRTSREQFSAGEAVTRDELRDGDLVFFGSSQEKINHVGIYVGSGRFVHAPRQGEEIKVSTVDESYFERRFVGARRYFQ
;
A
#
# COMPACT_ATOMS: atom_id res chain seq x y z
N MET A 1 -44.49 -29.64 72.48
CA MET A 1 -43.43 -28.75 71.94
C MET A 1 -42.73 -29.49 70.81
N HIS A 2 -42.97 -29.10 69.55
CA HIS A 2 -42.02 -28.97 68.44
C HIS A 2 -42.82 -28.71 67.15
N SER A 3 -42.46 -27.62 66.50
CA SER A 3 -43.16 -26.90 65.43
C SER A 3 -42.93 -27.56 64.07
N ILE A 4 -43.96 -27.66 63.22
CA ILE A 4 -43.83 -28.00 61.79
C ILE A 4 -44.35 -26.79 61.00
N ILE A 5 -43.43 -25.98 60.50
CA ILE A 5 -43.71 -24.82 59.64
C ILE A 5 -43.42 -25.24 58.19
N ARG A 6 -44.45 -25.17 57.34
CA ARG A 6 -44.37 -25.27 55.87
C ARG A 6 -43.81 -23.96 55.29
N PRO A 7 -42.95 -23.98 54.26
CA PRO A 7 -42.66 -22.76 53.51
C PRO A 7 -43.64 -22.58 52.35
N ALA A 8 -44.27 -21.40 52.32
CA ALA A 8 -44.91 -20.84 51.13
C ALA A 8 -43.86 -20.01 50.38
N ILE A 9 -43.71 -20.24 49.07
CA ILE A 9 -42.89 -19.40 48.18
C ILE A 9 -43.86 -18.67 47.24
N PRO A 10 -43.89 -17.32 47.23
CA PRO A 10 -44.76 -16.57 46.36
C PRO A 10 -44.19 -16.41 44.95
N ILE A 11 -45.10 -16.42 43.99
CA ILE A 11 -44.92 -16.15 42.56
C ILE A 11 -44.52 -14.69 42.38
N PHE A 12 -43.33 -14.41 41.85
CA PHE A 12 -42.95 -13.06 41.44
C PHE A 12 -43.10 -12.91 39.92
N CYS A 13 -44.06 -12.08 39.54
CA CYS A 13 -44.31 -11.60 38.19
C CYS A 13 -43.25 -10.53 37.87
N GLY A 14 -42.29 -10.83 36.99
CA GLY A 14 -41.22 -9.93 36.57
C GLY A 14 -41.33 -9.61 35.09
N ILE A 15 -41.86 -8.42 34.78
CA ILE A 15 -41.88 -7.79 33.46
C ILE A 15 -40.42 -7.63 32.98
N ILE A 16 -40.02 -8.38 31.97
CA ILE A 16 -38.72 -8.20 31.30
C ILE A 16 -38.86 -7.05 30.31
N LEU A 17 -38.31 -5.88 30.68
CA LEU A 17 -38.06 -4.78 29.76
C LEU A 17 -37.06 -5.22 28.68
N LEU A 18 -37.45 -5.02 27.41
CA LEU A 18 -36.55 -5.04 26.27
C LEU A 18 -35.46 -3.97 26.44
N PHE A 19 -34.20 -4.39 26.49
CA PHE A 19 -33.08 -3.55 26.07
C PHE A 19 -32.63 -4.02 24.68
N ALA A 20 -32.90 -3.20 23.68
CA ALA A 20 -32.30 -3.32 22.37
C ALA A 20 -30.78 -3.17 22.51
N THR A 21 -30.04 -4.27 22.29
CA THR A 21 -28.59 -4.23 22.17
C THR A 21 -28.22 -3.77 20.76
N ALA A 22 -28.14 -2.45 20.59
CA ALA A 22 -27.30 -1.89 19.55
C ALA A 22 -25.83 -2.09 19.95
N ALA A 23 -25.26 -3.24 19.62
CA ALA A 23 -23.80 -3.41 19.54
C ALA A 23 -23.42 -3.01 18.11
N GLY A 24 -22.88 -1.82 17.86
CA GLY A 24 -21.61 -1.37 18.41
C GLY A 24 -20.53 -1.83 17.44
N SER A 25 -20.30 -1.04 16.38
CA SER A 25 -19.22 -1.25 15.42
C SER A 25 -17.90 -1.36 16.19
N ALA A 26 -17.28 -2.55 16.14
CA ALA A 26 -16.01 -2.83 16.79
C ALA A 26 -14.94 -1.84 16.29
N ALA A 27 -14.22 -1.22 17.23
CA ALA A 27 -13.08 -0.38 16.91
C ALA A 27 -12.02 -1.19 16.14
N PRO A 28 -11.41 -0.64 15.07
CA PRO A 28 -10.40 -1.37 14.31
C PRO A 28 -9.18 -1.71 15.19
N ALA A 29 -8.62 -2.89 14.97
CA ALA A 29 -7.46 -3.38 15.71
C ALA A 29 -6.28 -2.39 15.63
N PRO A 30 -5.55 -2.17 16.73
CA PRO A 30 -4.34 -1.33 16.75
C PRO A 30 -3.33 -1.92 15.74
N GLY A 31 -2.89 -1.10 14.79
CA GLY A 31 -2.13 -1.52 13.61
C GLY A 31 -2.73 -0.95 12.32
N ILE A 32 -4.06 -0.97 12.19
CA ILE A 32 -4.78 -0.28 11.10
C ILE A 32 -4.62 1.25 11.23
N THR A 33 -4.36 1.75 12.44
CA THR A 33 -4.12 3.18 12.72
C THR A 33 -2.85 3.78 12.09
N ARG A 34 -1.94 2.97 11.53
CA ARG A 34 -0.70 3.47 10.87
C ARG A 34 -0.79 3.55 9.34
N LEU A 35 -1.83 2.97 8.75
CA LEU A 35 -2.19 3.19 7.35
C LEU A 35 -3.43 4.08 7.36
N GLY A 36 -3.30 5.33 6.94
CA GLY A 36 -4.41 6.23 6.74
C GLY A 36 -5.09 6.01 5.39
N PHE A 37 -6.18 6.75 5.18
CA PHE A 37 -6.83 6.89 3.89
C PHE A 37 -5.84 7.47 2.89
N ALA A 38 -5.89 7.00 1.65
CA ALA A 38 -5.08 7.50 0.55
C ALA A 38 -5.99 8.09 -0.53
N ILE A 39 -5.46 9.06 -1.30
CA ILE A 39 -6.13 9.56 -2.48
C ILE A 39 -5.66 8.69 -3.65
N GLN A 40 -6.59 8.05 -4.34
CA GLN A 40 -6.36 7.23 -5.51
C GLN A 40 -6.85 7.93 -6.77
N MET A 41 -6.03 7.89 -7.81
CA MET A 41 -6.28 8.47 -9.12
C MET A 41 -6.35 7.39 -10.18
N GLY A 42 -7.47 7.39 -10.89
CA GLY A 42 -7.64 6.74 -12.18
C GLY A 42 -7.46 5.22 -12.25
N ALA A 43 -7.60 4.75 -13.48
CA ALA A 43 -7.29 3.43 -13.99
C ALA A 43 -6.59 3.65 -15.36
N PHE A 44 -5.31 3.98 -15.34
CA PHE A 44 -4.51 4.22 -16.54
C PHE A 44 -4.33 2.91 -17.30
N ALA A 45 -4.68 2.87 -18.58
CA ALA A 45 -4.43 1.68 -19.42
C ALA A 45 -2.93 1.45 -19.68
N GLU A 46 -2.19 2.54 -19.86
CA GLU A 46 -0.76 2.55 -20.19
C GLU A 46 0.09 2.92 -18.97
N VAL A 47 1.12 2.11 -18.68
CA VAL A 47 2.03 2.33 -17.54
C VAL A 47 2.72 3.69 -17.61
N LYS A 48 3.14 4.12 -18.81
CA LYS A 48 3.79 5.42 -19.04
C LYS A 48 2.91 6.61 -18.64
N ASN A 49 1.59 6.47 -18.69
CA ASN A 49 0.69 7.53 -18.26
C ASN A 49 0.65 7.63 -16.74
N ALA A 50 0.60 6.49 -16.04
CA ALA A 50 0.67 6.43 -14.59
C ALA A 50 2.02 6.95 -14.06
N GLU A 51 3.13 6.58 -14.72
CA GLU A 51 4.48 7.08 -14.42
C GLU A 51 4.57 8.60 -14.55
N ARG A 52 4.14 9.17 -15.69
CA ARG A 52 4.17 10.63 -15.89
C ARG A 52 3.32 11.38 -14.87
N PHE A 53 2.13 10.85 -14.55
CA PHE A 53 1.25 11.46 -13.56
C PHE A 53 1.85 11.41 -12.15
N THR A 54 2.38 10.25 -11.76
CA THR A 54 3.10 10.05 -10.50
C THR A 54 4.29 10.99 -10.38
N ALA A 55 5.10 11.09 -11.44
CA ALA A 55 6.23 12.01 -11.51
C ALA A 55 5.81 13.48 -11.37
N ARG A 56 4.65 13.87 -11.93
CA ARG A 56 4.11 15.23 -11.76
C ARG A 56 3.77 15.53 -10.30
N LEU A 57 3.11 14.61 -9.60
CA LEU A 57 2.77 14.77 -8.18
C LEU A 57 4.03 14.85 -7.31
N GLN A 58 4.97 13.94 -7.52
CA GLN A 58 6.21 13.90 -6.76
C GLN A 58 7.11 15.12 -7.04
N SER A 59 7.08 15.71 -8.23
CA SER A 59 7.77 16.99 -8.50
C SER A 59 7.23 18.17 -7.67
N LYS A 60 6.04 18.01 -7.09
CA LYS A 60 5.38 18.96 -6.19
C LYS A 60 5.50 18.55 -4.72
N GLY A 61 6.40 17.64 -4.40
CA GLY A 61 6.62 17.14 -3.04
C GLY A 61 5.55 16.18 -2.54
N ILE A 62 4.68 15.68 -3.41
CA ILE A 62 3.64 14.72 -3.03
C ILE A 62 4.20 13.32 -3.21
N GLU A 63 4.36 12.58 -2.10
CA GLU A 63 4.73 11.17 -2.16
C GLU A 63 3.60 10.35 -2.79
N ALA A 64 3.77 10.07 -4.08
CA ALA A 64 2.85 9.30 -4.90
C ALA A 64 3.56 8.08 -5.47
N PHE A 65 2.81 7.00 -5.68
CA PHE A 65 3.27 5.79 -6.34
C PHE A 65 2.16 5.25 -7.24
N TYR A 66 2.53 4.47 -8.24
CA TYR A 66 1.56 3.76 -9.08
C TYR A 66 1.68 2.25 -8.90
N PHE A 67 0.59 1.55 -9.12
CA PHE A 67 0.53 0.09 -9.03
C PHE A 67 -0.42 -0.48 -10.07
N ARG A 68 -0.17 -1.73 -10.49
CA ARG A 68 -1.04 -2.45 -11.42
C ARG A 68 -2.15 -3.17 -10.64
N LYS A 69 -3.40 -3.02 -11.09
CA LYS A 69 -4.58 -3.72 -10.56
C LYS A 69 -4.81 -5.04 -11.31
N ASP A 70 -5.59 -5.94 -10.71
CA ASP A 70 -5.90 -7.27 -11.26
C ASP A 70 -6.52 -7.23 -12.66
N ASN A 71 -7.29 -6.17 -12.95
CA ASN A 71 -7.90 -5.94 -14.26
C ASN A 71 -6.94 -5.31 -15.30
N GLY A 72 -5.63 -5.29 -15.01
CA GLY A 72 -4.59 -4.87 -15.94
C GLY A 72 -4.33 -3.37 -16.03
N VAL A 73 -5.18 -2.53 -15.43
CA VAL A 73 -5.01 -1.07 -15.40
C VAL A 73 -4.10 -0.65 -14.24
N TYR A 74 -3.48 0.52 -14.37
CA TYR A 74 -2.63 1.11 -13.34
C TYR A 74 -3.40 2.17 -12.56
N ALA A 75 -3.18 2.26 -11.25
CA ALA A 75 -3.74 3.32 -10.41
C ALA A 75 -2.60 4.04 -9.70
N VAL A 76 -2.81 5.32 -9.37
CA VAL A 76 -1.84 6.14 -8.63
C VAL A 76 -2.41 6.44 -7.26
N ARG A 77 -1.67 6.17 -6.18
CA ARG A 77 -2.06 6.48 -4.81
C ARG A 77 -1.06 7.43 -4.19
N PHE A 78 -1.55 8.34 -3.35
CA PHE A 78 -0.73 9.26 -2.59
C PHE A 78 -1.43 9.72 -1.32
N GLY A 79 -0.62 10.21 -0.38
CA GLY A 79 -1.09 10.70 0.90
C GLY A 79 -1.38 9.61 1.93
N ASP A 80 -1.47 10.06 3.16
CA ASP A 80 -1.69 9.24 4.35
C ASP A 80 -2.53 10.05 5.34
N PHE A 81 -3.84 9.86 5.32
CA PHE A 81 -4.76 10.72 6.06
C PHE A 81 -5.46 9.92 7.15
N PRO A 82 -5.49 10.41 8.40
CA PRO A 82 -6.07 9.64 9.50
C PRO A 82 -7.59 9.49 9.37
N THR A 83 -8.26 10.28 8.51
CA THR A 83 -9.70 10.19 8.26
C THR A 83 -10.03 10.38 6.78
N ARG A 84 -11.15 9.79 6.33
CA ARG A 84 -11.70 9.98 4.98
C ARG A 84 -11.90 11.47 4.68
N ASP A 85 -12.39 12.23 5.65
CA ASP A 85 -12.65 13.67 5.47
C ASP A 85 -11.37 14.48 5.27
N LYS A 86 -10.30 14.20 6.02
CA LYS A 86 -9.01 14.86 5.77
C LYS A 86 -8.47 14.52 4.38
N ALA A 87 -8.58 13.27 3.97
CA ALA A 87 -8.19 12.86 2.61
C ALA A 87 -8.99 13.61 1.55
N ARG A 88 -10.31 13.72 1.75
CA ARG A 88 -11.24 14.43 0.87
C ARG A 88 -10.91 15.91 0.77
N VAL A 89 -10.72 16.61 1.88
CA VAL A 89 -10.37 18.04 1.90
C VAL A 89 -9.08 18.30 1.11
N ILE A 90 -8.07 17.45 1.30
CA ILE A 90 -6.81 17.58 0.55
C ILE A 90 -7.02 17.25 -0.93
N ALA A 91 -7.80 16.22 -1.27
CA ALA A 91 -8.13 15.89 -2.65
C ALA A 91 -8.88 17.04 -3.35
N GLU A 92 -9.89 17.61 -2.72
CA GLU A 92 -10.65 18.75 -3.23
C GLU A 92 -9.75 19.98 -3.46
N LYS A 93 -8.81 20.24 -2.54
CA LYS A 93 -7.79 21.27 -2.74
C LYS A 93 -6.92 20.99 -3.97
N LEU A 94 -6.45 19.76 -4.15
CA LEU A 94 -5.63 19.37 -5.31
C LEU A 94 -6.43 19.42 -6.63
N VAL A 95 -7.73 19.16 -6.60
CA VAL A 95 -8.64 19.37 -7.75
C VAL A 95 -8.75 20.85 -8.08
N SER A 96 -8.97 21.70 -7.08
CA SER A 96 -9.02 23.16 -7.24
C SER A 96 -7.72 23.72 -7.82
N ASP A 97 -6.59 23.21 -7.33
CA ASP A 97 -5.24 23.55 -7.80
C ASP A 97 -4.92 22.94 -9.19
N ARG A 98 -5.89 22.25 -9.83
CA ARG A 98 -5.78 21.54 -11.12
C ARG A 98 -4.64 20.51 -11.17
N LEU A 99 -4.24 20.00 -10.01
CA LEU A 99 -3.20 18.98 -9.86
C LEU A 99 -3.74 17.57 -10.06
N ILE A 100 -5.01 17.35 -9.78
CA ILE A 100 -5.69 16.07 -10.02
C ILE A 100 -7.07 16.29 -10.66
N GLY A 101 -7.58 15.27 -11.34
CA GLY A 101 -8.93 15.24 -11.92
C GLY A 101 -9.92 14.48 -11.02
N SER A 102 -10.45 13.36 -11.50
CA SER A 102 -11.30 12.47 -10.70
C SER A 102 -10.49 11.62 -9.73
N TYR A 103 -10.92 11.56 -8.47
CA TYR A 103 -10.25 10.82 -7.41
C TYR A 103 -11.19 9.87 -6.68
N TYR A 104 -10.60 8.93 -5.96
CA TYR A 104 -11.26 8.00 -5.06
C TYR A 104 -10.51 8.01 -3.73
N ILE A 105 -11.22 8.06 -2.60
CA ILE A 105 -10.58 7.98 -1.28
C ILE A 105 -10.46 6.49 -0.91
N ALA A 106 -9.26 5.95 -1.08
CA ALA A 106 -8.95 4.57 -0.77
C ALA A 106 -8.85 4.40 0.76
N PRO A 107 -9.66 3.52 1.37
CA PRO A 107 -9.54 3.23 2.78
C PRO A 107 -8.24 2.46 3.07
N PRO A 108 -7.73 2.53 4.31
CA PRO A 108 -6.50 1.85 4.75
C PRO A 108 -6.43 0.36 4.37
N ASN A 109 -7.58 -0.31 4.36
CA ASN A 109 -7.71 -1.74 4.12
C ASN A 109 -7.81 -2.14 2.64
N GLU A 110 -7.98 -1.19 1.71
CA GLU A 110 -7.98 -1.47 0.25
C GLU A 110 -6.56 -1.58 -0.31
N VAL A 111 -5.55 -1.51 0.54
CA VAL A 111 -4.16 -1.81 0.18
C VAL A 111 -3.91 -3.30 0.28
N VAL A 112 -4.80 -4.12 -0.29
CA VAL A 112 -4.57 -5.55 -0.32
C VAL A 112 -5.31 -6.22 -1.46
N PHE A 113 -4.60 -7.14 -2.13
CA PHE A 113 -5.13 -8.29 -2.85
C PHE A 113 -6.58 -8.59 -2.49
N SER A 114 -7.44 -8.43 -3.49
CA SER A 114 -8.80 -8.94 -3.52
C SER A 114 -8.90 -10.26 -2.74
N ARG A 115 -9.81 -10.36 -1.77
CA ARG A 115 -10.27 -11.68 -1.30
C ARG A 115 -10.61 -12.54 -2.53
N PRO A 116 -10.39 -13.86 -2.52
CA PRO A 116 -11.13 -14.75 -3.42
C PRO A 116 -12.61 -14.40 -3.28
N ARG A 117 -13.34 -14.31 -4.40
CA ARG A 117 -14.78 -14.04 -4.40
C ARG A 117 -15.48 -15.15 -3.62
N GLU A 118 -15.74 -14.92 -2.34
CA GLU A 118 -16.76 -15.66 -1.59
C GLU A 118 -18.11 -15.36 -2.26
N PRO A 119 -18.96 -16.37 -2.56
CA PRO A 119 -20.31 -16.14 -3.07
C PRO A 119 -21.13 -15.42 -2.00
N GLY A 120 -21.22 -14.09 -2.07
CA GLY A 120 -22.01 -13.31 -1.11
C GLY A 120 -21.60 -11.84 -0.93
N TRP A 121 -20.44 -11.41 -1.44
CA TRP A 121 -20.10 -9.98 -1.42
C TRP A 121 -20.77 -9.24 -2.59
N GLN A 122 -21.96 -8.69 -2.33
CA GLN A 122 -22.60 -7.74 -3.25
C GLN A 122 -22.00 -6.35 -3.03
N LYS A 123 -21.57 -5.71 -4.12
CA LYS A 123 -21.26 -4.27 -4.13
C LYS A 123 -22.48 -3.52 -3.60
N SER A 124 -22.31 -2.61 -2.64
CA SER A 124 -23.30 -1.56 -2.42
C SER A 124 -23.38 -0.71 -3.69
N PRO A 125 -24.55 -0.63 -4.36
CA PRO A 125 -24.69 0.24 -5.50
C PRO A 125 -24.65 1.71 -5.05
N GLN A 126 -23.81 2.50 -5.75
CA GLN A 126 -23.84 3.97 -5.86
C GLN A 126 -23.20 4.79 -4.72
N GLU A 127 -21.89 5.04 -4.83
CA GLU A 127 -21.29 6.33 -4.41
C GLU A 127 -20.50 6.90 -5.60
N GLU A 128 -21.18 7.78 -6.34
CA GLU A 128 -20.77 8.72 -7.39
C GLU A 128 -19.36 8.59 -8.01
N ILE A 129 -19.28 7.86 -9.13
CA ILE A 129 -18.46 8.31 -10.25
C ILE A 129 -19.26 9.44 -10.91
N ARG A 130 -18.87 10.71 -10.72
CA ARG A 130 -19.39 11.78 -11.59
C ARG A 130 -18.79 11.58 -12.98
N ALA A 131 -19.61 11.04 -13.88
CA ALA A 131 -19.36 11.09 -15.31
C ALA A 131 -19.48 12.55 -15.82
N PRO A 132 -18.72 12.95 -16.84
CA PRO A 132 -18.93 14.25 -17.49
C PRO A 132 -20.35 14.33 -18.07
N ARG A 133 -21.05 15.44 -17.84
CA ARG A 133 -22.23 15.79 -18.63
C ARG A 133 -21.76 16.12 -20.04
N GLU A 134 -22.22 15.33 -20.99
CA GLU A 134 -22.06 15.56 -22.42
C GLU A 134 -23.07 16.62 -22.87
N SER A 135 -22.55 17.73 -23.38
CA SER A 135 -23.28 18.63 -24.28
C SER A 135 -22.25 19.21 -25.25
N ALA A 136 -22.11 18.57 -26.41
CA ALA A 136 -21.68 19.25 -27.63
C ALA A 136 -22.95 19.69 -28.39
N PRO A 137 -22.86 20.63 -29.36
CA PRO A 137 -22.31 20.20 -30.65
C PRO A 137 -21.36 21.19 -31.35
N ALA A 138 -20.50 20.57 -32.16
CA ALA A 138 -19.94 20.95 -33.46
C ALA A 138 -19.70 22.44 -33.79
N ASP A 139 -18.44 22.76 -34.09
CA ASP A 139 -18.11 23.41 -35.36
C ASP A 139 -16.71 22.99 -35.86
N ALA A 140 -16.64 22.77 -37.17
CA ALA A 140 -15.49 22.32 -37.93
C ALA A 140 -14.62 23.52 -38.33
N GLY A 141 -13.32 23.45 -38.05
CA GLY A 141 -12.37 24.47 -38.48
C GLY A 141 -11.03 23.87 -38.84
N LYS A 142 -10.76 23.82 -40.14
CA LYS A 142 -9.46 23.55 -40.79
C LYS A 142 -8.29 24.28 -40.09
N GLY A 143 -7.11 23.64 -40.12
CA GLY A 143 -5.83 24.28 -39.76
C GLY A 143 -5.47 25.48 -40.63
N PRO A 144 -4.29 26.10 -40.39
CA PRO A 144 -3.17 25.67 -41.21
C PRO A 144 -1.82 25.55 -40.50
N ALA A 145 -0.95 24.82 -41.18
CA ALA A 145 0.49 24.80 -41.00
C ALA A 145 1.13 26.01 -41.68
N ASP A 146 2.14 26.60 -41.03
CA ASP A 146 3.23 27.41 -41.61
C ASP A 146 4.45 27.18 -40.70
N VAL A 147 5.47 26.41 -41.09
CA VAL A 147 6.62 26.78 -41.92
C VAL A 147 7.28 28.09 -41.49
N VAL A 148 8.30 27.98 -40.63
CA VAL A 148 9.43 28.94 -40.64
C VAL A 148 10.74 28.14 -40.59
N LYS A 149 11.51 28.29 -41.67
CA LYS A 149 12.94 27.96 -41.80
C LYS A 149 13.75 29.19 -41.38
N ASP A 150 14.77 29.01 -40.55
CA ASP A 150 16.13 29.56 -40.75
C ASP A 150 17.09 28.89 -39.75
N LYS A 151 18.02 28.03 -40.19
CA LYS A 151 19.44 28.25 -40.53
C LYS A 151 20.35 28.80 -39.41
N SER A 152 21.05 27.83 -38.81
CA SER A 152 22.51 27.76 -38.58
C SER A 152 23.27 28.97 -38.03
N GLY A 153 23.84 28.76 -36.83
CA GLY A 153 25.07 29.40 -36.36
C GLY A 153 25.79 28.45 -35.38
N ASP A 154 26.92 27.91 -35.81
CA ASP A 154 27.81 27.01 -35.08
C ASP A 154 28.34 27.61 -33.78
N VAL A 155 28.10 26.93 -32.65
CA VAL A 155 28.97 27.00 -31.47
C VAL A 155 29.22 25.58 -30.98
N LYS A 156 30.47 25.13 -31.13
CA LYS A 156 30.98 23.87 -30.61
C LYS A 156 30.87 23.87 -29.08
N ASP A 157 29.92 23.11 -28.55
CA ASP A 157 29.85 22.79 -27.12
C ASP A 157 30.11 21.30 -26.92
N LYS A 158 31.09 20.99 -26.05
CA LYS A 158 31.47 19.64 -25.63
C LYS A 158 30.23 18.89 -25.10
N PRO A 159 30.16 17.55 -25.19
CA PRO A 159 28.97 16.81 -24.73
C PRO A 159 28.82 16.97 -23.22
N ARG A 160 27.95 17.89 -22.79
CA ARG A 160 27.41 17.93 -21.44
C ARG A 160 26.62 16.66 -21.25
N GLN A 161 27.04 15.84 -20.29
CA GLN A 161 26.29 14.70 -19.77
C GLN A 161 24.82 15.09 -19.60
N LYS A 162 23.93 14.34 -20.25
CA LYS A 162 22.51 14.30 -19.89
C LYS A 162 22.43 13.80 -18.45
N THR A 163 22.32 14.71 -17.47
CA THR A 163 21.80 14.35 -16.16
C THR A 163 20.32 14.00 -16.36
N ALA A 164 20.03 12.70 -16.44
CA ALA A 164 18.70 12.19 -16.59
C ALA A 164 17.83 12.63 -15.39
N ARG A 165 16.62 13.09 -15.73
CA ARG A 165 15.47 13.35 -14.86
C ARG A 165 15.45 12.51 -13.57
N GLY A 166 15.70 13.16 -12.44
CA GLY A 166 15.43 12.73 -11.05
C GLY A 166 15.04 11.27 -10.84
N ASP A 167 16.06 10.42 -10.67
CA ASP A 167 15.95 9.17 -9.91
C ASP A 167 15.34 9.51 -8.55
N ARG A 168 14.10 9.06 -8.32
CA ARG A 168 13.56 9.01 -6.97
C ARG A 168 13.85 7.63 -6.46
N ASP A 169 14.57 7.56 -5.35
CA ASP A 169 14.95 6.32 -4.70
C ASP A 169 13.70 5.55 -4.27
N MET A 170 13.24 4.63 -5.13
CA MET A 170 12.08 3.78 -4.89
C MET A 170 12.33 2.81 -3.75
N GLY A 171 13.60 2.45 -3.50
CA GLY A 171 14.01 1.69 -2.33
C GLY A 171 13.70 2.44 -1.04
N ALA A 172 14.08 3.71 -0.96
CA ALA A 172 13.74 4.58 0.19
C ALA A 172 12.22 4.74 0.37
N ILE A 173 11.44 4.83 -0.71
CA ILE A 173 9.97 4.87 -0.63
C ILE A 173 9.41 3.55 -0.10
N ALA A 174 9.93 2.41 -0.57
CA ALA A 174 9.52 1.09 -0.08
C ALA A 174 9.85 0.90 1.41
N ALA A 175 11.02 1.36 1.85
CA ALA A 175 11.41 1.34 3.26
C ALA A 175 10.45 2.14 4.15
N ARG A 176 10.15 3.39 3.80
CA ARG A 176 9.17 4.22 4.53
C ARG A 176 7.76 3.61 4.50
N THR A 177 7.38 3.02 3.36
CA THR A 177 6.10 2.34 3.22
C THR A 177 6.02 1.12 4.14
N ALA A 178 7.10 0.35 4.27
CA ALA A 178 7.19 -0.81 5.15
C ALA A 178 6.94 -0.44 6.62
N GLU A 179 7.51 0.68 7.10
CA GLU A 179 7.35 1.15 8.48
C GLU A 179 5.87 1.44 8.85
N ARG A 180 5.02 1.76 7.86
CA ARG A 180 3.58 2.01 8.07
C ARG A 180 2.78 0.74 8.35
N PHE A 181 3.33 -0.44 8.07
CA PHE A 181 2.67 -1.72 8.35
C PHE A 181 2.94 -2.22 9.78
N VAL A 182 3.83 -1.56 10.53
CA VAL A 182 4.16 -1.95 11.91
C VAL A 182 2.91 -1.98 12.78
N GLY A 183 2.72 -3.07 13.51
CA GLY A 183 1.55 -3.32 14.36
C GLY A 183 0.47 -4.21 13.72
N ILE A 184 0.54 -4.51 12.42
CA ILE A 184 -0.38 -5.46 11.81
C ILE A 184 -0.09 -6.88 12.33
N PRO A 185 -1.09 -7.64 12.82
CA PRO A 185 -0.87 -8.99 13.32
C PRO A 185 -0.28 -9.94 12.28
N TYR A 186 0.60 -10.83 12.71
CA TYR A 186 1.04 -11.93 11.88
C TYR A 186 -0.09 -12.93 11.66
N ARG A 187 -0.27 -13.38 10.41
CA ARG A 187 -1.14 -14.51 10.07
C ARG A 187 -0.49 -15.38 9.01
N TRP A 188 -0.35 -16.68 9.29
CA TRP A 188 0.19 -17.64 8.33
C TRP A 188 -0.66 -17.67 7.05
N GLY A 189 -0.03 -17.53 5.88
CA GLY A 189 -0.73 -17.41 4.60
C GLY A 189 -1.44 -16.07 4.41
N GLY A 190 -1.48 -15.24 5.45
CA GLY A 190 -2.12 -13.94 5.47
C GLY A 190 -1.46 -13.00 4.48
N ASN A 191 -2.29 -12.24 3.79
CA ASN A 191 -1.86 -11.32 2.77
C ASN A 191 -2.53 -9.96 2.93
N ASN A 192 -3.26 -9.69 4.02
CA ASN A 192 -4.11 -8.51 4.16
C ASN A 192 -4.02 -7.82 5.52
N VAL A 193 -4.15 -6.50 5.54
CA VAL A 193 -3.95 -5.67 6.73
C VAL A 193 -5.08 -5.80 7.77
N VAL A 194 -6.21 -6.39 7.41
CA VAL A 194 -7.37 -6.58 8.30
C VAL A 194 -7.23 -7.89 9.07
N ASP A 195 -6.98 -8.97 8.34
CA ASP A 195 -6.88 -10.33 8.87
C ASP A 195 -5.47 -10.68 9.37
N GLY A 196 -4.47 -9.89 8.97
CA GLY A 196 -3.05 -10.12 9.25
C GLY A 196 -2.26 -10.64 8.05
N MET A 197 -0.93 -10.55 8.16
CA MET A 197 0.00 -10.85 7.07
C MET A 197 1.11 -11.82 7.50
N ASP A 198 1.57 -12.69 6.61
CA ASP A 198 2.86 -13.38 6.79
C ASP A 198 4.02 -12.57 6.21
N CYS A 199 5.25 -13.01 6.46
CA CYS A 199 6.47 -12.29 6.08
C CYS A 199 6.51 -11.93 4.60
N SER A 200 6.29 -12.92 3.74
CA SER A 200 6.31 -12.75 2.29
C SER A 200 5.09 -12.02 1.74
N GLY A 201 3.92 -12.15 2.38
CA GLY A 201 2.69 -11.45 2.04
C GLY A 201 2.79 -9.95 2.33
N PHE A 202 3.37 -9.60 3.49
CA PHE A 202 3.72 -8.22 3.85
C PHE A 202 4.69 -7.60 2.85
N VAL A 203 5.82 -8.27 2.58
CA VAL A 203 6.84 -7.78 1.64
C VAL A 203 6.24 -7.53 0.25
N ARG A 204 5.43 -8.48 -0.23
CA ARG A 204 4.73 -8.36 -1.52
C ARG A 204 3.73 -7.21 -1.54
N ALA A 205 3.03 -6.94 -0.44
CA ALA A 205 2.09 -5.81 -0.36
C ALA A 205 2.82 -4.47 -0.49
N VAL A 206 3.93 -4.28 0.23
CA VAL A 206 4.75 -3.05 0.16
C VAL A 206 5.34 -2.84 -1.24
N TYR A 207 5.86 -3.90 -1.85
CA TYR A 207 6.46 -3.81 -3.18
C TYR A 207 5.42 -3.51 -4.26
N ASN A 208 4.24 -4.12 -4.16
CA ASN A 208 3.13 -3.82 -5.06
C ASN A 208 2.67 -2.37 -4.95
N LEU A 209 2.59 -1.83 -3.72
CA LEU A 209 2.37 -0.40 -3.52
C LEU A 209 3.43 0.43 -4.25
N CYS A 210 4.68 0.00 -4.22
CA CYS A 210 5.78 0.68 -4.91
C CYS A 210 5.87 0.34 -6.41
N GLY A 211 4.83 -0.26 -7.00
CA GLY A 211 4.74 -0.53 -8.43
C GLY A 211 5.49 -1.78 -8.91
N VAL A 212 6.09 -2.56 -8.01
CA VAL A 212 6.86 -3.77 -8.34
C VAL A 212 6.11 -5.01 -7.90
N SER A 213 5.74 -5.86 -8.86
CA SER A 213 5.12 -7.16 -8.56
C SER A 213 6.20 -8.20 -8.29
N ILE A 214 6.17 -8.79 -7.09
CA ILE A 214 7.09 -9.87 -6.70
C ILE A 214 6.34 -11.18 -6.38
N PRO A 215 7.04 -12.32 -6.39
CA PRO A 215 6.43 -13.62 -6.08
C PRO A 215 5.79 -13.70 -4.68
N ARG A 216 4.94 -14.72 -4.46
CA ARG A 216 4.18 -14.86 -3.20
C ARG A 216 5.03 -15.39 -2.06
N THR A 217 5.97 -16.29 -2.32
CA THR A 217 6.74 -16.96 -1.27
C THR A 217 8.13 -16.35 -1.10
N SER A 218 8.68 -16.40 0.12
CA SER A 218 10.02 -15.89 0.41
C SER A 218 11.11 -16.58 -0.41
N ARG A 219 10.96 -17.88 -0.71
CA ARG A 219 11.88 -18.63 -1.59
C ARG A 219 11.89 -18.09 -3.01
N GLU A 220 10.72 -17.89 -3.61
CA GLU A 220 10.64 -17.34 -4.97
C GLU A 220 11.11 -15.88 -5.02
N GLN A 221 10.80 -15.08 -3.99
CA GLN A 221 11.30 -13.71 -3.84
C GLN A 221 12.83 -13.67 -3.75
N PHE A 222 13.46 -14.66 -3.10
CA PHE A 222 14.91 -14.77 -3.06
C PHE A 222 15.48 -15.10 -4.45
N SER A 223 14.87 -16.01 -5.21
CA SER A 223 15.38 -16.42 -6.52
C SER A 223 15.19 -15.38 -7.63
N ALA A 224 14.22 -14.47 -7.51
CA ALA A 224 13.84 -13.56 -8.58
C ALA A 224 14.58 -12.20 -8.56
N GLY A 225 15.09 -11.76 -7.42
CA GLY A 225 15.77 -10.45 -7.31
C GLY A 225 17.28 -10.51 -7.58
N GLU A 226 17.89 -9.34 -7.77
CA GLU A 226 19.34 -9.22 -7.95
C GLU A 226 20.07 -9.47 -6.62
N ALA A 227 21.16 -10.24 -6.63
CA ALA A 227 21.95 -10.49 -5.43
C ALA A 227 22.60 -9.21 -4.91
N VAL A 228 22.49 -8.96 -3.59
CA VAL A 228 23.18 -7.85 -2.92
C VAL A 228 23.96 -8.38 -1.72
N THR A 229 25.19 -7.91 -1.56
CA THR A 229 26.00 -8.22 -0.38
C THR A 229 25.55 -7.41 0.83
N ARG A 230 25.85 -7.89 2.04
CA ARG A 230 25.42 -7.21 3.28
C ARG A 230 25.93 -5.77 3.36
N ASP A 231 27.15 -5.51 2.90
CA ASP A 231 27.79 -4.19 2.94
C ASP A 231 27.25 -3.21 1.89
N GLU A 232 26.50 -3.72 0.91
CA GLU A 232 25.88 -2.93 -0.17
C GLU A 232 24.38 -2.73 0.04
N LEU A 233 23.85 -3.12 1.20
CA LEU A 233 22.44 -2.96 1.54
C LEU A 233 22.00 -1.50 1.45
N ARG A 234 20.87 -1.29 0.78
CA ARG A 234 20.19 -0.01 0.64
C ARG A 234 18.76 -0.13 1.09
N ASP A 235 18.16 1.01 1.42
CA ASP A 235 16.75 1.07 1.77
C ASP A 235 15.90 0.38 0.71
N GLY A 236 14.94 -0.43 1.17
CA GLY A 236 14.05 -1.18 0.31
C GLY A 236 14.58 -2.55 -0.10
N ASP A 237 15.88 -2.85 -0.01
CA ASP A 237 16.39 -4.20 -0.29
C ASP A 237 15.70 -5.25 0.60
N LEU A 238 15.48 -6.45 0.07
CA LEU A 238 14.91 -7.55 0.83
C LEU A 238 16.02 -8.34 1.52
N VAL A 239 15.89 -8.55 2.83
CA VAL A 239 16.80 -9.40 3.61
C VAL A 239 16.15 -10.74 3.90
N PHE A 240 16.87 -11.83 3.65
CA PHE A 240 16.35 -13.19 3.73
C PHE A 240 17.06 -14.02 4.78
N PHE A 241 16.26 -14.83 5.48
CA PHE A 241 16.74 -15.67 6.56
C PHE A 241 16.32 -17.13 6.38
N GLY A 242 17.15 -18.04 6.87
CA GLY A 242 16.97 -19.47 6.71
C GLY A 242 18.15 -20.27 7.27
N SER A 243 18.22 -21.54 6.90
CA SER A 243 19.38 -22.40 7.21
C SER A 243 20.36 -22.54 6.03
N SER A 244 19.90 -22.25 4.81
CA SER A 244 20.69 -22.21 3.57
C SER A 244 19.89 -21.48 2.49
N GLN A 245 20.48 -21.27 1.30
CA GLN A 245 19.80 -20.66 0.14
C GLN A 245 18.58 -21.47 -0.33
N GLU A 246 18.61 -22.79 -0.17
CA GLU A 246 17.51 -23.70 -0.51
C GLU A 246 16.44 -23.75 0.58
N LYS A 247 16.76 -23.27 1.79
CA LYS A 247 15.92 -23.36 2.99
C LYS A 247 15.62 -21.98 3.58
N ILE A 248 15.28 -21.02 2.71
CA ILE A 248 14.70 -19.74 3.12
C ILE A 248 13.34 -19.97 3.78
N ASN A 249 13.15 -19.39 4.95
CA ASN A 249 11.90 -19.45 5.70
C ASN A 249 11.37 -18.09 6.14
N HIS A 250 12.15 -17.02 5.98
CA HIS A 250 11.74 -15.68 6.43
C HIS A 250 12.33 -14.57 5.55
N VAL A 251 11.64 -13.43 5.49
CA VAL A 251 12.00 -12.26 4.69
C VAL A 251 11.56 -10.97 5.38
N GLY A 252 12.28 -9.88 5.15
CA GLY A 252 11.90 -8.54 5.56
C GLY A 252 12.45 -7.47 4.61
N ILE A 253 12.02 -6.22 4.82
CA ILE A 253 12.44 -5.05 4.02
C ILE A 253 13.47 -4.27 4.83
N TYR A 254 14.66 -4.07 4.28
CA TYR A 254 15.70 -3.25 4.88
C TYR A 254 15.28 -1.78 4.91
N VAL A 255 15.47 -1.13 6.06
CA VAL A 255 15.07 0.28 6.31
C VAL A 255 16.24 1.11 6.85
N GLY A 256 17.45 0.74 6.42
CA GLY A 256 18.68 1.46 6.74
C GLY A 256 19.26 1.10 8.10
N SER A 257 20.55 1.38 8.28
CA SER A 257 21.26 1.30 9.57
C SER A 257 21.15 -0.07 10.25
N GLY A 258 21.23 -1.15 9.47
CA GLY A 258 21.13 -2.53 9.99
C GLY A 258 19.71 -2.94 10.39
N ARG A 259 18.70 -2.10 10.16
CA ARG A 259 17.31 -2.36 10.55
C ARG A 259 16.49 -2.92 9.39
N PHE A 260 15.48 -3.70 9.72
CA PHE A 260 14.50 -4.17 8.74
C PHE A 260 13.12 -4.32 9.37
N VAL A 261 12.07 -4.15 8.56
CA VAL A 261 10.68 -4.40 8.95
C VAL A 261 10.28 -5.80 8.49
N HIS A 262 9.58 -6.56 9.32
CA HIS A 262 9.10 -7.89 8.98
C HIS A 262 7.87 -8.31 9.77
N ALA A 263 7.12 -9.29 9.24
CA ALA A 263 6.09 -10.02 9.98
C ALA A 263 6.72 -11.30 10.59
N PRO A 264 7.02 -11.35 11.90
CA PRO A 264 7.88 -12.37 12.50
C PRO A 264 7.29 -13.78 12.54
N ARG A 265 6.17 -13.96 13.26
CA ARG A 265 5.53 -15.26 13.52
C ARG A 265 4.20 -15.08 14.25
N GLN A 266 3.45 -16.16 14.38
CA GLN A 266 2.18 -16.20 15.09
C GLN A 266 2.33 -15.68 16.54
N GLY A 267 1.35 -14.88 16.99
CA GLY A 267 1.34 -14.24 18.31
C GLY A 267 2.11 -12.93 18.38
N GLU A 268 2.72 -12.50 17.27
CA GLU A 268 3.41 -11.23 17.16
C GLU A 268 2.85 -10.38 16.01
N GLU A 269 3.26 -9.12 15.96
CA GLU A 269 2.88 -8.13 14.95
C GLU A 269 4.08 -7.79 14.05
N ILE A 270 3.80 -7.18 12.90
CA ILE A 270 4.84 -6.58 12.07
C ILE A 270 5.62 -5.57 12.90
N LYS A 271 6.95 -5.67 12.88
CA LYS A 271 7.84 -4.87 13.72
C LYS A 271 9.17 -4.58 13.04
N VAL A 272 9.92 -3.66 13.63
CA VAL A 272 11.31 -3.38 13.27
C VAL A 272 12.22 -4.28 14.09
N SER A 273 13.18 -4.92 13.44
CA SER A 273 14.27 -5.69 14.06
C SER A 273 15.61 -5.28 13.46
N THR A 274 16.71 -5.80 13.98
CA THR A 274 18.07 -5.55 13.44
C THR A 274 18.67 -6.83 12.88
N VAL A 275 19.39 -6.72 11.76
CA VAL A 275 20.08 -7.86 11.15
C VAL A 275 21.24 -8.37 12.02
N ASP A 276 21.73 -7.51 12.92
CA ASP A 276 22.82 -7.81 13.86
C ASP A 276 22.31 -8.48 15.15
N GLU A 277 20.99 -8.57 15.37
CA GLU A 277 20.45 -9.34 16.46
C GLU A 277 20.84 -10.82 16.29
N SER A 278 21.34 -11.45 17.35
CA SER A 278 22.02 -12.75 17.24
C SER A 278 21.19 -13.86 16.57
N TYR A 279 19.85 -13.80 16.67
CA TYR A 279 18.97 -14.74 15.96
C TYR A 279 19.02 -14.55 14.44
N PHE A 280 18.96 -13.30 13.97
CA PHE A 280 18.94 -12.91 12.57
C PHE A 280 20.32 -12.98 11.95
N GLU A 281 21.35 -12.55 12.67
CA GLU A 281 22.74 -12.64 12.23
C GLU A 281 23.11 -14.09 11.85
N ARG A 282 22.82 -15.05 12.74
CA ARG A 282 23.10 -16.48 12.49
C ARG A 282 22.29 -17.11 11.36
N ARG A 283 21.19 -16.48 10.95
CA ARG A 283 20.27 -17.00 9.92
C ARG A 283 20.29 -16.17 8.65
N PHE A 284 21.09 -15.12 8.57
CA PHE A 284 21.16 -14.28 7.39
C PHE A 284 21.70 -15.11 6.22
N VAL A 285 20.90 -15.26 5.17
CA VAL A 285 21.27 -16.05 3.99
C VAL A 285 21.73 -15.14 2.85
N GLY A 286 21.11 -13.97 2.71
CA GLY A 286 21.48 -13.00 1.68
C GLY A 286 20.42 -11.92 1.50
N ALA A 287 20.68 -11.00 0.59
CA ALA A 287 19.77 -9.92 0.25
C ALA A 287 19.46 -9.87 -1.24
N ARG A 288 18.29 -9.32 -1.58
CA ARG A 288 17.85 -9.10 -2.97
C ARG A 288 17.37 -7.69 -3.23
N ARG A 289 17.77 -7.14 -4.38
CA ARG A 289 17.32 -5.84 -4.88
C ARG A 289 16.38 -5.99 -6.06
N TYR A 290 15.37 -5.12 -6.10
CA TYR A 290 14.36 -5.06 -7.15
C TYR A 290 14.18 -3.65 -7.74
N PHE A 291 14.61 -2.61 -7.03
CA PHE A 291 14.65 -1.24 -7.53
C PHE A 291 16.06 -0.97 -8.06
N GLN A 292 16.15 -0.56 -9.33
CA GLN A 292 17.40 -0.22 -10.02
C GLN A 292 17.67 1.29 -9.89
#